data_AF-A0A374MLP6-F1
#
_entry.id   AF-A0A374MLP6-F1
#
_cell.length_a   1.000
_cell.length_b   1.000
_cell.length_c   1.000
_cell.angle_alpha   90.00
_cell.angle_beta   90.00
_cell.angle_gamma   90.00
#
_symmetry.space_group_name_H-M   'P 1'
#
loop_
_entity.id
_entity.type
_entity.pdbx_description
1 polymer ?
#
loop_
_entity_poly.entity_id
_entity_poly.type
_entity_poly.pdbx_seq_one_letter_code
_entity_poly.pdbx_strand_id
1 'polypeptide(L)'
;IQEEILECAARHRLFIQFHGSSKPSGLVRTYPNEFTREGTLNYEVCKWDTLVNADHDIAIPFTRMLAGATDYHLGGFRALPRSEFKIQYVNPHVMSTRCHMLAMYVVLENHLTSLCDTPKAYEGQPGFEVLRTVPGTWDEIRVPLARMNEHVTVARRSGSDWWVGSLNNGTERDLKLELDFLSEGDYQATIYTDAEDVERNPNNLDR
;
A
#
# COMPACT_ATOMS: atom_id res chain seq x y z
N ILE A 1 -23.95 -17.24 -4.31
CA ILE A 1 -23.32 -16.43 -5.39
C ILE A 1 -21.79 -16.32 -5.25
N GLN A 2 -21.20 -15.58 -4.29
CA GLN A 2 -19.73 -15.44 -4.24
C GLN A 2 -18.98 -16.78 -4.09
N GLU A 3 -19.45 -17.65 -3.20
CA GLU A 3 -18.87 -18.99 -3.03
C GLU A 3 -19.01 -19.84 -4.31
N GLU A 4 -20.17 -19.84 -4.96
CA GLU A 4 -20.38 -20.54 -6.24
C GLU A 4 -19.43 -20.03 -7.35
N ILE A 5 -19.19 -18.71 -7.41
CA ILE A 5 -18.20 -18.11 -8.33
C ILE A 5 -16.80 -18.64 -8.00
N LEU A 6 -16.42 -18.64 -6.72
CA LEU A 6 -15.11 -19.10 -6.27
C LEU A 6 -14.90 -20.60 -6.54
N GLU A 7 -15.89 -21.44 -6.23
CA GLU A 7 -15.85 -22.87 -6.53
C GLU A 7 -15.72 -23.14 -8.04
N CYS A 8 -16.47 -22.41 -8.86
CA CYS A 8 -16.39 -22.51 -10.31
C CYS A 8 -15.01 -22.10 -10.81
N ALA A 9 -14.53 -20.92 -10.40
CA ALA A 9 -13.21 -20.43 -10.75
C ALA A 9 -12.10 -21.40 -10.32
N ALA A 10 -12.21 -22.00 -9.13
CA ALA A 10 -11.25 -22.98 -8.62
C ALA A 10 -11.18 -24.24 -9.50
N ARG A 11 -12.33 -24.77 -9.96
CA ARG A 11 -12.36 -25.89 -10.93
C ARG A 11 -11.65 -25.56 -12.25
N HIS A 12 -11.63 -24.29 -12.63
CA HIS A 12 -10.95 -23.79 -13.83
C HIS A 12 -9.56 -23.19 -13.57
N ARG A 13 -9.03 -23.30 -12.33
CA ARG A 13 -7.72 -22.76 -11.92
C ARG A 13 -7.61 -21.24 -12.16
N LEU A 14 -8.69 -20.52 -11.90
CA LEU A 14 -8.75 -19.06 -12.00
C LEU A 14 -8.74 -18.42 -10.62
N PHE A 15 -7.95 -17.35 -10.49
CA PHE A 15 -8.02 -16.43 -9.36
C PHE A 15 -9.16 -15.43 -9.56
N ILE A 16 -9.75 -15.00 -8.45
CA ILE A 16 -10.81 -13.99 -8.42
C ILE A 16 -10.39 -12.84 -7.53
N GLN A 17 -10.62 -11.63 -8.02
CA GLN A 17 -10.55 -10.39 -7.28
C GLN A 17 -11.93 -9.74 -7.32
N PHE A 18 -12.55 -9.50 -6.17
CA PHE A 18 -13.88 -8.88 -6.12
C PHE A 18 -13.79 -7.36 -5.93
N HIS A 19 -14.42 -6.62 -6.84
CA HIS A 19 -14.65 -5.17 -6.76
C HIS A 19 -16.14 -4.89 -6.58
N GLY A 20 -16.51 -3.71 -6.04
CA GLY A 20 -17.91 -3.39 -5.73
C GLY A 20 -18.56 -4.41 -4.77
N SER A 21 -17.77 -5.01 -3.88
CA SER A 21 -18.16 -6.13 -3.03
C SER A 21 -18.28 -5.74 -1.56
N SER A 22 -18.95 -6.57 -0.77
CA SER A 22 -18.87 -6.49 0.69
C SER A 22 -17.43 -6.64 1.19
N LYS A 23 -17.15 -6.13 2.40
CA LYS A 23 -15.89 -6.38 3.10
C LYS A 23 -15.59 -7.89 3.19
N PRO A 24 -14.31 -8.29 3.24
CA PRO A 24 -13.97 -9.69 3.45
C PRO A 24 -14.44 -10.19 4.84
N SER A 25 -14.62 -11.50 4.93
CA SER A 25 -15.02 -12.22 6.14
C SER A 25 -14.17 -13.48 6.38
N GLY A 26 -13.01 -13.58 5.73
CA GLY A 26 -12.10 -14.73 5.83
C GLY A 26 -12.32 -15.83 4.79
N LEU A 27 -13.13 -15.60 3.75
CA LEU A 27 -13.39 -16.59 2.68
C LEU A 27 -12.11 -17.07 1.99
N VAL A 28 -11.06 -16.25 1.91
CA VAL A 28 -9.72 -16.64 1.42
C VAL A 28 -9.15 -17.89 2.10
N ARG A 29 -9.51 -18.17 3.37
CA ARG A 29 -9.10 -19.39 4.07
C ARG A 29 -9.76 -20.65 3.48
N THR A 30 -11.02 -20.56 3.10
CA THR A 30 -11.80 -21.67 2.53
C THR A 30 -11.55 -21.80 1.02
N TYR A 31 -11.44 -20.65 0.33
CA TYR A 31 -11.24 -20.53 -1.11
C TYR A 31 -9.98 -19.70 -1.38
N PRO A 32 -8.77 -20.31 -1.39
CA PRO A 32 -7.52 -19.59 -1.62
C PRO A 32 -7.40 -18.96 -3.01
N ASN A 33 -8.30 -19.30 -3.94
CA ASN A 33 -8.40 -18.63 -5.23
C ASN A 33 -9.13 -17.28 -5.17
N GLU A 34 -9.75 -16.94 -4.03
CA GLU A 34 -10.11 -15.55 -3.72
C GLU A 34 -8.83 -14.81 -3.32
N PHE A 35 -8.24 -14.08 -4.26
CA PHE A 35 -6.91 -13.54 -4.06
C PHE A 35 -6.92 -12.22 -3.28
N THR A 36 -7.88 -11.34 -3.59
CA THR A 36 -8.11 -10.10 -2.82
C THR A 36 -9.49 -9.49 -3.14
N ARG A 37 -9.85 -8.42 -2.44
CA ARG A 37 -11.07 -7.63 -2.69
C ARG A 37 -10.77 -6.15 -2.54
N GLU A 38 -11.54 -5.31 -3.21
CA GLU A 38 -11.57 -3.87 -2.91
C GLU A 38 -12.35 -3.64 -1.59
N GLY A 39 -13.67 -3.45 -1.67
CA GLY A 39 -14.53 -3.26 -0.50
C GLY A 39 -14.16 -2.04 0.36
N THR A 40 -13.56 -1.01 -0.25
CA THR A 40 -13.16 0.26 0.37
C THR A 40 -12.95 1.32 -0.71
N LEU A 41 -12.94 2.61 -0.34
CA LEU A 41 -12.46 3.65 -1.25
C LEU A 41 -10.95 3.47 -1.46
N ASN A 42 -10.50 3.54 -2.71
CA ASN A 42 -9.08 3.44 -3.07
C ASN A 42 -8.71 4.48 -4.13
N TYR A 43 -7.51 4.38 -4.69
CA TYR A 43 -6.96 5.36 -5.63
C TYR A 43 -7.74 5.58 -6.94
N GLU A 44 -8.72 4.74 -7.28
CA GLU A 44 -9.63 5.08 -8.38
C GLU A 44 -10.43 6.36 -8.11
N VAL A 45 -10.69 6.67 -6.83
CA VAL A 45 -11.48 7.82 -6.39
C VAL A 45 -10.83 9.14 -6.79
N CYS A 46 -9.50 9.18 -6.98
CA CYS A 46 -8.80 10.36 -7.50
C CYS A 46 -9.30 10.80 -8.89
N LYS A 47 -10.04 9.94 -9.61
CA LYS A 47 -10.69 10.29 -10.88
C LYS A 47 -11.88 11.23 -10.73
N TRP A 48 -12.55 11.26 -9.58
CA TRP A 48 -13.82 11.98 -9.38
C TRP A 48 -14.00 12.64 -8.00
N ASP A 49 -13.08 12.46 -7.05
CA ASP A 49 -13.13 13.07 -5.72
C ASP A 49 -11.71 13.30 -5.13
N THR A 50 -11.65 13.89 -3.94
CA THR A 50 -10.48 14.22 -3.14
C THR A 50 -10.42 13.46 -1.80
N LEU A 51 -11.35 12.52 -1.58
CA LEU A 51 -11.49 11.79 -0.32
C LEU A 51 -10.32 10.85 -0.01
N VAL A 52 -9.67 10.28 -1.04
CA VAL A 52 -8.53 9.38 -0.87
C VAL A 52 -7.24 10.20 -0.84
N ASN A 53 -6.64 10.28 0.34
CA ASN A 53 -5.41 11.00 0.69
C ASN A 53 -4.79 10.35 1.94
N ALA A 54 -3.66 10.86 2.43
CA ALA A 54 -2.96 10.30 3.59
C ALA A 54 -3.84 10.09 4.84
N ASP A 55 -4.81 10.96 5.13
CA ASP A 55 -5.73 10.81 6.28
C ASP A 55 -6.74 9.67 6.09
N HIS A 56 -7.11 9.38 4.85
CA HIS A 56 -7.92 8.21 4.52
C HIS A 56 -7.08 6.93 4.56
N ASP A 57 -5.90 6.96 3.95
CA ASP A 57 -5.00 5.81 3.83
C ASP A 57 -4.58 5.29 5.22
N ILE A 58 -4.29 6.19 6.17
CA ILE A 58 -3.91 5.78 7.53
C ILE A 58 -5.04 5.05 8.28
N ALA A 59 -6.31 5.27 7.93
CA ALA A 59 -7.42 4.58 8.56
C ALA A 59 -7.55 3.12 8.09
N ILE A 60 -7.05 2.78 6.90
CA ILE A 60 -7.21 1.47 6.26
C ILE A 60 -6.59 0.32 7.07
N PRO A 61 -5.34 0.41 7.56
CA PRO A 61 -4.73 -0.60 8.43
C PRO A 61 -5.53 -0.90 9.69
N PHE A 62 -6.19 0.11 10.27
CA PHE A 62 -6.94 0.00 11.53
C PHE A 62 -8.41 -0.35 11.35
N THR A 63 -8.92 -0.40 10.12
CA THR A 63 -10.34 -0.64 9.85
C THR A 63 -10.52 -1.74 8.80
N ARG A 64 -10.47 -1.38 7.52
CA ARG A 64 -10.73 -2.28 6.39
C ARG A 64 -9.80 -3.50 6.39
N MET A 65 -8.53 -3.33 6.72
CA MET A 65 -7.56 -4.42 6.72
C MET A 65 -7.70 -5.40 7.88
N LEU A 66 -8.40 -5.03 8.96
CA LEU A 66 -8.75 -5.99 10.01
C LEU A 66 -9.60 -7.14 9.47
N ALA A 67 -10.33 -6.90 8.37
CA ALA A 67 -11.16 -7.90 7.72
C ALA A 67 -10.37 -8.81 6.73
N GLY A 68 -9.18 -8.40 6.30
CA GLY A 68 -8.33 -9.11 5.33
C GLY A 68 -7.70 -8.19 4.29
N ALA A 69 -6.86 -8.78 3.43
CA ALA A 69 -6.16 -8.10 2.34
C ALA A 69 -7.08 -7.24 1.45
N THR A 70 -6.49 -6.23 0.80
CA THR A 70 -7.25 -5.31 -0.04
C THR A 70 -6.52 -4.96 -1.33
N ASP A 71 -7.25 -4.92 -2.44
CA ASP A 71 -6.78 -4.26 -3.65
C ASP A 71 -7.03 -2.76 -3.52
N TYR A 72 -5.95 -2.02 -3.38
CA TYR A 72 -5.96 -0.60 -3.11
C TYR A 72 -5.46 0.25 -4.27
N HIS A 73 -5.19 -0.37 -5.44
CA HIS A 73 -4.64 0.32 -6.61
C HIS A 73 -3.37 1.15 -6.30
N LEU A 74 -2.39 0.50 -5.68
CA LEU A 74 -1.15 1.14 -5.24
C LEU A 74 -0.24 1.59 -6.39
N GLY A 75 0.75 2.42 -6.05
CA GLY A 75 1.86 2.74 -6.95
C GLY A 75 1.68 4.03 -7.75
N GLY A 76 0.95 5.02 -7.24
CA GLY A 76 0.84 6.32 -7.89
C GLY A 76 2.20 7.03 -7.90
N PHE A 77 2.79 7.24 -9.08
CA PHE A 77 4.09 7.91 -9.24
C PHE A 77 3.96 9.35 -9.73
N ARG A 78 2.74 9.82 -9.98
CA ARG A 78 2.46 11.21 -10.32
C ARG A 78 1.67 11.85 -9.19
N ALA A 79 2.38 12.33 -8.18
CA ALA A 79 1.80 13.04 -7.05
C ALA A 79 1.74 14.56 -7.30
N LEU A 80 0.72 15.22 -6.75
CA LEU A 80 0.61 16.68 -6.67
C LEU A 80 0.31 17.10 -5.23
N PRO A 81 0.77 18.28 -4.79
CA PRO A 81 0.30 18.87 -3.54
C PRO A 81 -1.23 18.96 -3.55
N ARG A 82 -1.87 18.77 -2.40
CA ARG A 82 -3.34 18.80 -2.31
C ARG A 82 -3.95 20.10 -2.83
N SER A 83 -3.25 21.22 -2.69
CA SER A 83 -3.64 22.54 -3.21
C SER A 83 -3.65 22.63 -4.73
N GLU A 84 -2.89 21.78 -5.42
CA GLU A 84 -2.75 21.76 -6.88
C GLU A 84 -3.54 20.63 -7.53
N PHE A 85 -4.00 19.67 -6.73
CA PHE A 85 -4.78 18.54 -7.20
C PHE A 85 -6.07 18.98 -7.89
N LYS A 86 -6.36 18.36 -9.02
CA LYS A 86 -7.60 18.54 -9.77
C LYS A 86 -8.18 17.19 -10.13
N ILE A 87 -9.48 17.06 -9.90
CA ILE A 87 -10.26 15.91 -10.32
C ILE A 87 -10.15 15.77 -11.85
N GLN A 88 -9.67 14.63 -12.31
CA GLN A 88 -9.61 14.30 -13.73
C GLN A 88 -9.82 12.81 -13.94
N TYR A 89 -10.75 12.47 -14.81
CA TYR A 89 -11.16 11.08 -14.99
C TYR A 89 -10.08 10.22 -15.69
N VAL A 90 -9.29 10.85 -16.56
CA VAL A 90 -8.22 10.20 -17.34
C VAL A 90 -6.87 10.57 -16.74
N ASN A 91 -6.05 9.55 -16.48
CA ASN A 91 -4.70 9.69 -15.90
C ASN A 91 -4.65 10.62 -14.66
N PRO A 92 -5.50 10.39 -13.63
CA PRO A 92 -5.46 11.18 -12.40
C PRO A 92 -4.06 11.20 -11.77
N HIS A 93 -3.80 12.25 -11.01
CA HIS A 93 -2.67 12.31 -10.09
C HIS A 93 -3.07 11.68 -8.76
N VAL A 94 -2.11 11.52 -7.86
CA VAL A 94 -2.34 11.16 -6.46
C VAL A 94 -1.96 12.32 -5.54
N MET A 95 -2.39 12.29 -4.28
CA MET A 95 -2.16 13.37 -3.30
C MET A 95 -1.26 12.99 -2.13
N SER A 96 -0.75 11.75 -2.09
CA SER A 96 0.22 11.32 -1.08
C SER A 96 1.63 11.28 -1.68
N THR A 97 2.64 11.39 -0.82
CA THR A 97 4.05 11.47 -1.22
C THR A 97 4.56 10.18 -1.86
N ARG A 98 5.71 10.26 -2.54
CA ARG A 98 6.37 9.09 -3.12
C ARG A 98 6.67 8.05 -2.04
N CYS A 99 7.23 8.42 -0.90
CA CYS A 99 7.54 7.46 0.15
C CYS A 99 6.27 6.89 0.80
N HIS A 100 5.19 7.67 0.93
CA HIS A 100 3.88 7.15 1.34
C HIS A 100 3.39 6.05 0.39
N MET A 101 3.49 6.29 -0.93
CA MET A 101 3.11 5.31 -1.96
C MET A 101 3.92 4.02 -1.89
N LEU A 102 5.22 4.11 -1.65
CA LEU A 102 6.10 2.97 -1.50
C LEU A 102 5.81 2.20 -0.20
N ALA A 103 5.63 2.91 0.91
CA ALA A 103 5.37 2.31 2.22
C ALA A 103 4.06 1.51 2.23
N MET A 104 3.04 1.92 1.47
CA MET A 104 1.79 1.16 1.34
C MET A 104 2.00 -0.27 0.82
N TYR A 105 3.03 -0.55 0.00
CA TYR A 105 3.31 -1.92 -0.46
C TYR A 105 3.73 -2.86 0.68
N VAL A 106 4.26 -2.31 1.78
CA VAL A 106 4.64 -3.07 2.97
C VAL A 106 3.52 -3.07 4.00
N VAL A 107 2.85 -1.94 4.19
CA VAL A 107 1.79 -1.79 5.19
C VAL A 107 0.50 -2.48 4.75
N LEU A 108 0.07 -2.29 3.50
CA LEU A 108 -1.18 -2.81 2.98
C LEU A 108 -0.96 -4.17 2.31
N GLU A 109 -1.37 -5.24 2.99
CA GLU A 109 -1.27 -6.59 2.46
C GLU A 109 -2.10 -6.75 1.19
N ASN A 110 -1.42 -7.15 0.11
CA ASN A 110 -2.05 -7.52 -1.15
C ASN A 110 -1.20 -8.58 -1.86
N HIS A 111 -1.81 -9.75 -2.12
CA HIS A 111 -1.15 -10.87 -2.79
C HIS A 111 -0.99 -10.68 -4.32
N LEU A 112 -1.66 -9.66 -4.88
CA LEU A 112 -1.53 -9.24 -6.27
C LEU A 112 -1.48 -7.72 -6.34
N THR A 113 -0.29 -7.17 -6.16
CA THR A 113 -0.14 -5.73 -6.11
C THR A 113 -0.15 -5.10 -7.50
N SER A 114 -0.99 -4.09 -7.67
CA SER A 114 -1.06 -3.28 -8.88
C SER A 114 0.10 -2.27 -8.94
N LEU A 115 0.42 -1.80 -10.15
CA LEU A 115 1.13 -0.55 -10.43
C LEU A 115 0.11 0.33 -11.17
N CYS A 116 -0.56 1.23 -10.46
CA CYS A 116 -1.76 1.89 -10.98
C CYS A 116 -1.53 3.00 -12.01
N ASP A 117 -0.28 3.44 -12.19
CA ASP A 117 0.07 4.52 -13.11
C ASP A 117 0.51 3.99 -14.48
N THR A 118 0.72 4.90 -15.43
CA THR A 118 1.23 4.55 -16.76
C THR A 118 2.69 4.10 -16.69
N PRO A 119 3.18 3.21 -17.59
CA PRO A 119 4.59 2.81 -17.62
C PRO A 119 5.58 4.00 -17.62
N LYS A 120 5.26 5.04 -18.39
CA LYS A 120 6.07 6.28 -18.49
C LYS A 120 6.18 7.04 -17.15
N ALA A 121 5.21 6.88 -16.24
CA ALA A 121 5.29 7.47 -14.92
C ALA A 121 6.35 6.80 -14.03
N TYR A 122 6.81 5.59 -14.38
CA TYR A 122 7.82 4.85 -13.61
C TYR A 122 9.23 4.96 -14.21
N GLU A 123 9.33 5.17 -15.52
CA GLU A 123 10.61 5.20 -16.24
C GLU A 123 11.58 6.25 -15.66
N GLY A 124 12.70 5.79 -15.13
CA GLY A 124 13.76 6.63 -14.55
C GLY A 124 13.38 7.35 -13.26
N GLN A 125 12.21 7.05 -12.67
CA GLN A 125 11.77 7.70 -11.44
C GLN A 125 12.32 7.02 -10.18
N PRO A 126 12.74 7.79 -9.17
CA PRO A 126 13.26 7.24 -7.92
C PRO A 126 12.19 6.45 -7.16
N GLY A 127 12.61 5.44 -6.42
CA GLY A 127 11.72 4.56 -5.65
C GLY A 127 11.13 3.39 -6.45
N PHE A 128 11.26 3.37 -7.79
CA PHE A 128 10.80 2.22 -8.59
C PHE A 128 11.57 0.93 -8.25
N GLU A 129 12.83 1.06 -7.83
CA GLU A 129 13.64 -0.01 -7.26
C GLU A 129 13.00 -0.69 -6.04
N VAL A 130 12.29 0.06 -5.18
CA VAL A 130 11.58 -0.53 -4.04
C VAL A 130 10.50 -1.49 -4.55
N LEU A 131 9.69 -1.04 -5.52
CA LEU A 131 8.59 -1.84 -6.09
C LEU A 131 9.07 -3.13 -6.75
N ARG A 132 10.32 -3.17 -7.23
CA ARG A 132 10.93 -4.38 -7.80
C ARG A 132 11.39 -5.40 -6.75
N THR A 133 11.49 -5.00 -5.49
CA THR A 133 12.01 -5.85 -4.40
C THR A 133 10.94 -6.36 -3.45
N VAL A 134 9.78 -5.71 -3.36
CA VAL A 134 8.73 -6.10 -2.42
C VAL A 134 8.16 -7.48 -2.81
N PRO A 135 8.22 -8.48 -1.92
CA PRO A 135 7.64 -9.80 -2.17
C PRO A 135 6.11 -9.78 -2.04
N GLY A 136 5.43 -10.70 -2.75
CA GLY A 136 3.98 -10.89 -2.64
C GLY A 136 3.52 -11.71 -1.43
N THR A 137 4.46 -12.34 -0.72
CA THR A 137 4.20 -13.21 0.44
C THR A 137 5.26 -13.01 1.51
N TRP A 138 4.89 -13.23 2.77
CA TRP A 138 5.68 -12.89 3.94
C TRP A 138 5.72 -14.06 4.92
N ASP A 139 6.89 -14.31 5.49
CA ASP A 139 7.08 -15.32 6.53
C ASP A 139 6.64 -14.80 7.90
N GLU A 140 6.77 -13.50 8.12
CA GLU A 140 6.55 -12.85 9.40
C GLU A 140 6.09 -11.40 9.23
N ILE A 141 5.24 -10.95 10.14
CA ILE A 141 4.72 -9.60 10.19
C ILE A 141 4.83 -9.08 11.63
N ARG A 142 5.37 -7.88 11.80
CA ARG A 142 5.47 -7.14 13.07
C ARG A 142 4.91 -5.73 12.87
N VAL A 143 4.28 -5.19 13.90
CA VAL A 143 3.76 -3.81 13.92
C VAL A 143 4.42 -3.07 15.10
N PRO A 144 5.68 -2.67 14.97
CA PRO A 144 6.47 -2.13 16.09
C PRO A 144 6.01 -0.75 16.57
N LEU A 145 5.30 0.02 15.73
CA LEU A 145 4.88 1.37 16.07
C LEU A 145 3.53 1.67 15.43
N ALA A 146 2.50 1.96 16.23
CA ALA A 146 1.18 2.29 15.70
C ALA A 146 0.39 3.19 16.63
N ARG A 147 -0.31 4.17 16.04
CA ARG A 147 -1.32 4.99 16.67
C ARG A 147 -2.44 5.25 15.68
N MET A 148 -3.65 4.81 16.04
CA MET A 148 -4.82 4.87 15.16
C MET A 148 -5.04 6.27 14.59
N ASN A 149 -5.25 6.35 13.27
CA ASN A 149 -5.44 7.58 12.49
C ASN A 149 -4.27 8.58 12.53
N GLU A 150 -3.12 8.20 13.09
CA GLU A 150 -1.93 9.05 13.15
C GLU A 150 -0.79 8.44 12.34
N HIS A 151 -0.33 7.26 12.72
CA HIS A 151 0.76 6.58 12.00
C HIS A 151 0.74 5.07 12.27
N VAL A 152 1.35 4.30 11.36
CA VAL A 152 1.62 2.88 11.55
C VAL A 152 2.92 2.51 10.84
N THR A 153 3.75 1.72 11.50
CA THR A 153 4.92 1.09 10.92
C THR A 153 4.71 -0.41 10.94
N VAL A 154 4.85 -1.03 9.78
CA VAL A 154 4.79 -2.48 9.61
C VAL A 154 6.15 -2.95 9.11
N ALA A 155 6.70 -3.95 9.80
CA ALA A 155 7.90 -4.66 9.38
C ALA A 155 7.49 -6.08 8.94
N ARG A 156 7.91 -6.48 7.74
CA ARG A 156 7.62 -7.81 7.20
C ARG A 156 8.89 -8.50 6.75
N ARG A 157 8.99 -9.81 7.01
CA ARG A 157 10.14 -10.64 6.64
C ARG A 157 9.80 -11.57 5.48
N SER A 158 10.75 -11.75 4.57
CA SER A 158 10.74 -12.80 3.57
C SER A 158 12.14 -13.39 3.44
N GLY A 159 12.30 -14.67 3.80
CA GLY A 159 13.61 -15.27 3.98
C GLY A 159 14.40 -14.57 5.10
N SER A 160 15.60 -14.08 4.79
CA SER A 160 16.47 -13.33 5.70
C SER A 160 16.17 -11.83 5.74
N ASP A 161 15.43 -11.32 4.75
CA ASP A 161 15.36 -9.89 4.47
C ASP A 161 14.09 -9.29 5.08
N TRP A 162 14.18 -8.02 5.46
CA TRP A 162 13.09 -7.27 6.07
C TRP A 162 12.73 -6.05 5.22
N TRP A 163 11.42 -5.82 5.10
CA TRP A 163 10.84 -4.63 4.52
C TRP A 163 10.09 -3.90 5.61
N VAL A 164 10.36 -2.61 5.75
CA VAL A 164 9.74 -1.75 6.77
C VAL A 164 9.07 -0.59 6.05
N GLY A 165 7.78 -0.41 6.30
CA GLY A 165 7.01 0.71 5.75
C GLY A 165 6.30 1.45 6.87
N SER A 166 6.41 2.78 6.85
CA SER A 166 5.70 3.66 7.76
C SER A 166 4.70 4.52 6.99
N LEU A 167 3.42 4.41 7.33
CA LEU A 167 2.39 5.34 6.89
C LEU A 167 2.12 6.36 7.99
N ASN A 168 1.95 7.60 7.56
CA ASN A 168 1.60 8.73 8.40
C ASN A 168 0.35 9.40 7.81
N ASN A 169 -0.41 10.08 8.66
CA ASN A 169 -1.52 10.93 8.22
C ASN A 169 -0.98 12.26 7.65
N GLY A 170 -1.87 13.22 7.36
CA GLY A 170 -1.48 14.51 6.78
C GLY A 170 -0.70 15.46 7.71
N THR A 171 -0.32 15.03 8.92
CA THR A 171 0.46 15.82 9.88
C THR A 171 1.90 15.34 9.91
N GLU A 172 2.86 16.24 9.67
CA GLU A 172 4.31 15.95 9.77
C GLU A 172 4.69 15.40 11.16
N ARG A 173 5.55 14.37 11.19
CA ARG A 173 5.96 13.70 12.43
C ARG A 173 7.36 13.11 12.32
N ASP A 174 8.09 13.21 13.43
CA ASP A 174 9.25 12.37 13.72
C ASP A 174 8.82 11.10 14.45
N LEU A 175 9.24 9.94 13.93
CA LEU A 175 8.94 8.64 14.53
C LEU A 175 10.23 7.99 15.03
N LYS A 176 10.23 7.51 16.27
CA LYS A 176 11.31 6.69 16.82
C LYS A 176 10.94 5.21 16.67
N LEU A 177 11.69 4.49 15.84
CA LEU A 177 11.51 3.07 15.60
C LEU A 177 12.61 2.26 16.30
N GLU A 178 12.22 1.37 17.20
CA GLU A 178 13.11 0.33 17.71
C GLU A 178 13.15 -0.84 16.72
N LEU A 179 14.34 -1.40 16.47
CA LEU A 179 14.56 -2.49 15.51
C LEU A 179 14.68 -3.86 16.19
N ASP A 180 13.98 -4.06 17.30
CA ASP A 180 14.03 -5.27 18.14
C ASP A 180 13.40 -6.51 17.49
N PHE A 181 12.72 -6.34 16.35
CA PHE A 181 12.25 -7.43 15.51
C PHE A 181 13.36 -8.06 14.66
N LEU A 182 14.51 -7.40 14.50
CA LEU A 182 15.67 -7.98 13.86
C LEU A 182 16.35 -8.97 14.81
N SER A 183 16.67 -10.15 14.29
CA SER A 183 17.56 -11.08 15.00
C SER A 183 18.98 -10.50 15.08
N GLU A 184 19.82 -11.04 15.96
CA GLU A 184 21.23 -10.68 16.02
C GLU A 184 21.93 -10.90 14.66
N GLY A 185 22.70 -9.92 14.21
CA GLY A 185 23.45 -9.98 12.96
C GLY A 185 23.71 -8.60 12.36
N ASP A 186 24.41 -8.59 11.23
CA ASP A 186 24.67 -7.38 10.45
C ASP A 186 23.63 -7.24 9.33
N TYR A 187 23.01 -6.06 9.24
CA TYR A 187 22.03 -5.74 8.22
C TYR A 187 22.47 -4.49 7.45
N GLN A 188 22.31 -4.51 6.13
CA GLN A 188 22.44 -3.31 5.30
C GLN A 188 21.05 -2.74 5.04
N ALA A 189 20.79 -1.54 5.56
CA ALA A 189 19.56 -0.82 5.28
C ALA A 189 19.74 0.06 4.04
N THR A 190 18.76 0.01 3.13
CA THR A 190 18.51 1.09 2.16
C THR A 190 17.23 1.78 2.59
N ILE A 191 17.31 3.07 2.88
CA ILE A 191 16.21 3.83 3.48
C ILE A 191 15.69 4.79 2.43
N TYR A 192 14.37 4.96 2.35
CA TYR A 192 13.74 5.98 1.51
C TYR A 192 12.89 6.86 2.40
N THR A 193 13.14 8.16 2.41
CA THR A 193 12.37 9.14 3.19
C THR A 193 11.82 10.22 2.29
N ASP A 194 10.76 10.87 2.73
CA ASP A 194 10.33 12.12 2.10
C ASP A 194 11.47 13.15 2.16
N ALA A 195 11.69 13.89 1.08
CA ALA A 195 12.70 14.94 1.03
C ALA A 195 12.25 16.21 1.77
N GLU A 196 13.18 17.11 2.09
CA GLU A 196 12.88 18.38 2.78
C GLU A 196 11.81 19.24 2.05
N ASP A 197 11.75 19.16 0.71
CA ASP A 197 10.80 19.93 -0.10
C ASP A 197 9.49 19.19 -0.44
N VAL A 198 9.21 18.04 0.21
CA VAL A 198 8.12 17.13 -0.16
C VAL A 198 6.73 17.78 -0.18
N GLU A 199 6.48 18.78 0.66
CA GLU A 199 5.19 19.49 0.69
C GLU A 199 4.90 20.19 -0.65
N ARG A 200 5.95 20.71 -1.30
CA ARG A 200 5.87 21.38 -2.61
C ARG A 200 6.11 20.40 -3.76
N ASN A 201 6.94 19.39 -3.53
CA ASN A 201 7.28 18.39 -4.53
C ASN A 201 7.11 16.97 -3.95
N PRO A 202 5.86 16.45 -3.92
CA PRO A 202 5.56 15.17 -3.28
C PRO A 202 6.15 13.96 -4.00
N ASN A 203 6.84 14.15 -5.12
CA ASN A 203 7.54 13.08 -5.84
C ASN A 203 9.00 12.95 -5.43
N ASN A 204 9.56 13.93 -4.72
CA ASN A 204 10.94 13.88 -4.24
C ASN A 204 11.08 12.96 -3.03
N LEU A 205 12.22 12.30 -2.96
CA LEU A 205 12.62 11.43 -1.85
C LEU A 205 14.14 11.50 -1.65
N ASP A 206 14.59 11.17 -0.46
CA ASP A 206 16.00 10.91 -0.13
C ASP A 206 16.25 9.41 0.00
N ARG A 207 17.46 8.96 -0.35
CA ARG A 207 17.92 7.56 -0.28
C ARG A 207 19.22 7.42 0.51
#